data_AF-A0A661QNQ6-F1
#
_entry.id   AF-A0A661QNQ6-F1
#
_cell.length_a   1.000
_cell.length_b   1.000
_cell.length_c   1.000
_cell.angle_alpha   90.00
_cell.angle_beta   90.00
_cell.angle_gamma   90.00
#
_symmetry.space_group_name_H-M   'P 1'
#
loop_
_entity.id
_entity.type
_entity.pdbx_description
1 polymer ?
#
loop_
_entity_poly.entity_id
_entity_poly.type
_entity_poly.pdbx_seq_one_letter_code
_entity_poly.pdbx_strand_id
1 'polypeptide(L)'
;MSKLKAKNYNLKLKLLTNAVVLILFLSTIPSVRAQTPNPLAWQQSATGLSTQQNKDKRTAGLGFIVEAQNWPFLFLRGGVESSGQRLEGPTGIGLGQIKIPGSSGTLSSETTDWAHNETGFGNALKLWVSRLSPAVLVQTSSNSPRLFTGTSLKYVAYPTAEGIKVQTLNTSDIFLSPLNQNWLLLWYGGNSHFQDTKWPLSYRNTVPDTEAYQGDTPLLVVFANQPSSIKQSAEGGVDISFSGASEYMILLPLYGRKVLRASETEGWSEGLPNNVVQKAQWWADHLCAYPVGVTEDYTYDERTDTATITETINFINICSGGTTFAPIPPMLAIAKDTLGVSFSGAVVDGNLPTEFGPSLGIENTQEYTWSVSGLAKYTDSKRVITNTGQAPPELEQELASEVQKIIDAGHLAPWIFLDQIPSSCGGGYGGGDLYWDNPADIIYHLSEIAEALPDGTVKNNLINYLKSERSAYPPEDIHRIHIFDGTRRGDFSYYGGPIDYYWETGTGEECQNIYRLKRVPLYNFYALSRYYDLTGEALPPNLLQKAKDVLDRDMRERDWATFHWFKGFGNFRPRGDEVR
;
A
#
# COMPACT_ATOMS: atom_id res chain seq x y z
N MET A 1 -38.30 59.61 -32.71
CA MET A 1 -37.11 59.08 -32.01
C MET A 1 -37.38 58.53 -30.60
N SER A 2 -38.41 58.94 -29.84
CA SER A 2 -38.66 58.42 -28.48
C SER A 2 -39.11 56.95 -28.42
N LYS A 3 -39.89 56.47 -29.40
CA LYS A 3 -40.37 55.07 -29.45
C LYS A 3 -39.27 54.04 -29.73
N LEU A 4 -38.17 54.41 -30.40
CA LEU A 4 -37.04 53.51 -30.64
C LEU A 4 -36.15 53.33 -29.40
N LYS A 5 -36.00 54.36 -28.56
CA LYS A 5 -35.27 54.24 -27.29
C LYS A 5 -35.97 53.30 -26.32
N ALA A 6 -37.30 53.39 -26.19
CA ALA A 6 -38.08 52.51 -25.30
C ALA A 6 -38.01 51.01 -25.68
N LYS A 7 -37.91 50.69 -26.98
CA LYS A 7 -37.78 49.29 -27.45
C LYS A 7 -36.41 48.69 -27.10
N ASN A 8 -35.34 49.48 -27.18
CA ASN A 8 -33.99 49.04 -26.83
C ASN A 8 -33.78 48.82 -25.33
N TYR A 9 -34.43 49.60 -24.47
CA TYR A 9 -34.38 49.38 -23.02
C TYR A 9 -35.07 48.07 -22.60
N ASN A 10 -36.23 47.76 -23.19
CA ASN A 10 -36.93 46.50 -22.90
C ASN A 10 -36.16 45.26 -23.36
N LEU A 11 -35.40 45.35 -24.47
CA LEU A 11 -34.58 44.23 -24.93
C LEU A 11 -33.35 44.00 -24.04
N LYS A 12 -32.66 45.08 -23.63
CA LYS A 12 -31.53 44.99 -22.69
C LYS A 12 -31.96 44.50 -21.31
N LEU A 13 -33.11 44.93 -20.82
CA LEU A 13 -33.64 44.47 -19.54
C LEU A 13 -33.99 42.98 -19.60
N LYS A 14 -34.67 42.50 -20.66
CA LYS A 14 -34.95 41.06 -20.85
C LYS A 14 -33.69 40.21 -20.97
N LEU A 15 -32.66 40.70 -21.66
CA LEU A 15 -31.36 40.01 -21.75
C LEU A 15 -30.67 39.94 -20.37
N LEU A 16 -30.71 41.01 -19.58
CA LEU A 16 -30.15 41.02 -18.24
C LEU A 16 -30.93 40.11 -17.28
N THR A 17 -32.27 40.10 -17.35
CA THR A 17 -33.10 39.22 -16.52
C THR A 17 -32.91 37.75 -16.89
N ASN A 18 -32.83 37.42 -18.18
CA ASN A 18 -32.54 36.04 -18.61
C ASN A 18 -31.13 35.60 -18.24
N ALA A 19 -30.13 36.48 -18.32
CA ALA A 19 -28.77 36.19 -17.89
C ALA A 19 -28.68 35.97 -16.36
N VAL A 20 -29.37 36.79 -15.56
CA VAL A 20 -29.41 36.64 -14.10
C VAL A 20 -30.19 35.39 -13.68
N VAL A 21 -31.29 35.05 -14.36
CA VAL A 21 -32.02 33.80 -14.12
C VAL A 21 -31.17 32.59 -14.53
N LEU A 22 -30.41 32.65 -15.62
CA LEU A 22 -29.51 31.57 -16.03
C LEU A 22 -28.33 31.40 -15.05
N ILE A 23 -27.73 32.50 -14.57
CA ILE A 23 -26.66 32.46 -13.56
C ILE A 23 -27.20 31.92 -12.23
N LEU A 24 -28.41 32.31 -11.81
CA LEU A 24 -29.05 31.80 -10.61
C LEU A 24 -29.40 30.31 -10.75
N PHE A 25 -29.94 29.87 -11.88
CA PHE A 25 -30.23 28.45 -12.14
C PHE A 25 -28.97 27.59 -12.21
N LEU A 26 -27.88 28.10 -12.79
CA LEU A 26 -26.57 27.41 -12.81
C LEU A 26 -25.91 27.37 -11.42
N SER A 27 -26.20 28.32 -10.54
CA SER A 27 -25.67 28.35 -9.16
C SER A 27 -26.45 27.48 -8.15
N THR A 28 -27.61 26.94 -8.55
CA THR A 28 -28.47 26.12 -7.67
C THR A 28 -28.62 24.67 -8.10
N ILE A 29 -27.91 24.21 -9.13
CA ILE A 29 -27.78 22.77 -9.32
C ILE A 29 -26.81 22.32 -8.22
N PRO A 30 -27.26 21.60 -7.18
CA PRO A 30 -26.32 20.97 -6.28
C PRO A 30 -25.44 20.12 -7.17
N SER A 31 -24.15 20.44 -7.24
CA SER A 31 -23.14 19.53 -7.79
C SER A 31 -23.52 18.17 -7.26
N VAL A 32 -23.89 17.24 -8.15
CA VAL A 32 -24.27 15.89 -7.78
C VAL A 32 -23.02 15.33 -7.13
N ARG A 33 -22.92 15.49 -5.81
CA ARG A 33 -21.89 14.83 -5.03
C ARG A 33 -22.27 13.37 -5.18
N ALA A 34 -21.56 12.66 -6.05
CA ALA A 34 -21.52 11.21 -6.01
C ALA A 34 -21.44 10.87 -4.52
N GLN A 35 -22.39 10.09 -4.01
CA GLN A 35 -22.37 9.67 -2.62
C GLN A 35 -21.03 8.97 -2.42
N THR A 36 -20.09 9.67 -1.79
CA THR A 36 -18.77 9.14 -1.53
C THR A 36 -18.98 7.90 -0.67
N PRO A 37 -18.43 6.73 -1.04
CA PRO A 37 -18.36 5.60 -0.13
C PRO A 37 -17.84 6.13 1.20
N ASN A 38 -18.51 5.81 2.31
CA ASN A 38 -18.04 6.22 3.63
C ASN A 38 -16.73 5.46 3.90
N PRO A 39 -15.57 6.11 3.80
CA PRO A 39 -14.32 5.38 3.75
C PRO A 39 -13.94 4.79 5.11
N LEU A 40 -14.54 5.31 6.18
CA LEU A 40 -14.33 4.88 7.55
C LEU A 40 -14.56 3.38 7.73
N ALA A 41 -15.58 2.82 7.07
CA ALA A 41 -15.94 1.42 7.24
C ALA A 41 -14.81 0.48 6.79
N TRP A 42 -14.20 0.73 5.63
CA TRP A 42 -13.12 -0.12 5.13
C TRP A 42 -11.77 0.21 5.79
N GLN A 43 -11.52 1.47 6.16
CA GLN A 43 -10.30 1.86 6.88
C GLN A 43 -10.17 1.14 8.23
N GLN A 44 -11.28 1.04 8.99
CA GLN A 44 -11.30 0.43 10.32
C GLN A 44 -11.40 -1.10 10.32
N SER A 45 -11.80 -1.71 9.21
CA SER A 45 -11.97 -3.17 9.10
C SER A 45 -10.88 -3.84 8.26
N ALA A 46 -9.84 -3.09 7.90
CA ALA A 46 -8.67 -3.62 7.24
C ALA A 46 -7.88 -4.56 8.17
N THR A 47 -7.46 -5.70 7.63
CA THR A 47 -6.87 -6.78 8.42
C THR A 47 -5.52 -7.26 7.90
N GLY A 48 -5.05 -6.76 6.76
CA GLY A 48 -3.83 -7.28 6.12
C GLY A 48 -2.51 -7.04 6.87
N LEU A 49 -2.52 -6.21 7.92
CA LEU A 49 -1.40 -6.10 8.87
C LEU A 49 -1.48 -7.11 10.04
N SER A 50 -2.55 -7.89 10.17
CA SER A 50 -2.73 -8.84 11.27
C SER A 50 -1.70 -9.95 11.20
N THR A 51 -1.09 -10.23 12.36
CA THR A 51 -0.21 -11.37 12.57
C THR A 51 -0.94 -12.70 12.37
N GLN A 52 -2.26 -12.76 12.58
CA GLN A 52 -3.05 -13.98 12.40
C GLN A 52 -3.21 -14.36 10.92
N GLN A 53 -3.15 -13.39 10.02
CA GLN A 53 -3.21 -13.65 8.57
C GLN A 53 -1.86 -14.09 8.00
N ASN A 54 -0.77 -13.82 8.72
CA ASN A 54 0.56 -14.22 8.33
C ASN A 54 0.95 -15.53 9.03
N LYS A 55 1.23 -16.58 8.25
CA LYS A 55 1.71 -17.88 8.78
C LYS A 55 2.97 -17.75 9.66
N ASP A 56 3.81 -16.75 9.39
CA ASP A 56 5.05 -16.49 10.14
C ASP A 56 4.80 -15.57 11.35
N LYS A 57 3.55 -15.16 11.59
CA LYS A 57 3.13 -14.24 12.67
C LYS A 57 3.89 -12.90 12.65
N ARG A 58 4.24 -12.43 11.45
CA ARG A 58 4.98 -11.19 11.24
C ARG A 58 4.08 -10.07 10.76
N THR A 59 4.28 -8.89 11.34
CA THR A 59 3.72 -7.64 10.85
C THR A 59 4.84 -6.68 10.48
N ALA A 60 4.76 -6.08 9.29
CA ALA A 60 5.74 -5.11 8.83
C ALA A 60 5.24 -3.68 9.08
N GLY A 61 6.02 -2.88 9.80
CA GLY A 61 5.92 -1.42 9.80
C GLY A 61 6.78 -0.81 8.70
N LEU A 62 7.02 0.50 8.74
CA LEU A 62 7.93 1.15 7.79
C LEU A 62 9.41 0.83 8.04
N GLY A 63 9.84 0.79 9.31
CA GLY A 63 11.24 0.53 9.68
C GLY A 63 11.51 -0.88 10.19
N PHE A 64 10.58 -1.47 10.94
CA PHE A 64 10.72 -2.80 11.53
C PHE A 64 9.75 -3.81 10.94
N ILE A 65 10.11 -5.08 11.03
CA ILE A 65 9.16 -6.19 11.07
C ILE A 65 9.13 -6.70 12.51
N VAL A 66 7.94 -6.96 13.03
CA VAL A 66 7.75 -7.55 14.36
C VAL A 66 7.14 -8.94 14.19
N GLU A 67 7.77 -9.94 14.81
CA GLU A 67 7.27 -11.31 14.87
C GLU A 67 6.68 -11.58 16.25
N ALA A 68 5.40 -11.98 16.29
CA ALA A 68 4.72 -12.34 17.52
C ALA A 68 5.12 -13.76 17.96
N GLN A 69 6.08 -13.85 18.88
CA GLN A 69 6.49 -15.09 19.57
C GLN A 69 6.00 -15.08 21.03
N ASN A 70 6.71 -15.77 21.92
CA ASN A 70 6.56 -15.65 23.38
C ASN A 70 6.91 -14.25 23.91
N TRP A 71 7.53 -13.41 23.10
CA TRP A 71 7.74 -11.97 23.25
C TRP A 71 7.92 -11.42 21.83
N PRO A 72 7.57 -10.16 21.54
CA PRO A 72 7.77 -9.61 20.22
C PRO A 72 9.26 -9.58 19.87
N PHE A 73 9.60 -10.19 18.73
CA PHE A 73 10.95 -10.19 18.18
C PHE A 73 11.03 -9.16 17.05
N LEU A 74 12.04 -8.29 17.11
CA LEU A 74 12.23 -7.23 16.14
C LEU A 74 13.20 -7.67 15.04
N PHE A 75 12.84 -7.35 13.80
CA PHE A 75 13.67 -7.52 12.62
C PHE A 75 13.77 -6.21 11.86
N LEU A 76 14.90 -6.00 11.18
CA LEU A 76 15.00 -5.04 10.08
C LEU A 76 15.02 -5.76 8.74
N ARG A 77 14.55 -5.08 7.69
CA ARG A 77 14.80 -5.49 6.31
C ARG A 77 16.29 -5.32 5.99
N GLY A 78 16.84 -6.27 5.25
CA GLY A 78 18.26 -6.34 4.93
C GLY A 78 18.87 -7.64 5.37
N GLY A 79 20.19 -7.64 5.53
CA GLY A 79 20.90 -8.85 5.88
C GLY A 79 21.20 -9.68 4.64
N VAL A 80 22.44 -10.15 4.56
CA VAL A 80 22.85 -11.17 3.59
C VAL A 80 23.56 -12.30 4.32
N GLU A 81 23.48 -13.48 3.74
CA GLU A 81 24.29 -14.63 4.13
C GLU A 81 25.09 -15.15 2.92
N SER A 82 26.30 -15.65 3.16
CA SER A 82 27.07 -16.32 2.11
C SER A 82 26.53 -17.74 1.94
N SER A 83 26.21 -18.11 0.69
CA SER A 83 25.97 -19.51 0.28
C SER A 83 27.20 -20.14 -0.38
N GLY A 84 28.39 -19.63 -0.04
CA GLY A 84 29.71 -20.16 -0.40
C GLY A 84 30.41 -19.43 -1.56
N GLN A 85 29.68 -19.00 -2.58
CA GLN A 85 30.21 -18.16 -3.67
C GLN A 85 29.37 -16.90 -3.93
N ARG A 86 28.23 -16.78 -3.26
CA ARG A 86 27.13 -15.90 -3.61
C ARG A 86 26.42 -15.46 -2.34
N LEU A 87 25.98 -14.21 -2.35
CA LEU A 87 25.13 -13.69 -1.28
C LEU A 87 23.68 -14.07 -1.52
N GLU A 88 23.04 -14.61 -0.50
CA GLU A 88 21.59 -14.81 -0.41
C GLU A 88 20.98 -13.75 0.51
N GLY A 89 19.81 -13.24 0.13
CA GLY A 89 19.06 -12.29 0.92
C GLY A 89 17.94 -11.58 0.14
N PRO A 90 17.20 -10.65 0.77
CA PRO A 90 17.38 -10.23 2.17
C PRO A 90 16.95 -11.34 3.16
N THR A 91 17.83 -11.70 4.10
CA THR A 91 17.57 -12.74 5.12
C THR A 91 16.78 -12.21 6.32
N GLY A 92 16.76 -10.89 6.51
CA GLY A 92 16.24 -10.21 7.68
C GLY A 92 17.30 -10.09 8.78
N ILE A 93 17.46 -8.91 9.35
CA ILE A 93 18.41 -8.65 10.44
C ILE A 93 17.65 -8.79 11.76
N GLY A 94 17.89 -9.88 12.48
CA GLY A 94 17.29 -10.08 13.80
C GLY A 94 17.91 -9.18 14.86
N LEU A 95 17.09 -8.38 15.54
CA LEU A 95 17.52 -7.43 16.59
C LEU A 95 17.19 -7.92 18.01
N GLY A 96 16.48 -9.04 18.15
CA GLY A 96 16.15 -9.61 19.44
C GLY A 96 14.77 -9.22 19.95
N GLN A 97 14.49 -9.60 21.20
CA GLN A 97 13.15 -9.48 21.81
C GLN A 97 13.02 -8.28 22.74
N ILE A 98 11.80 -7.73 22.83
CA ILE A 98 11.38 -6.85 23.92
C ILE A 98 10.74 -7.72 25.01
N LYS A 99 11.29 -7.71 26.22
CA LYS A 99 10.81 -8.52 27.34
C LYS A 99 10.49 -7.66 28.55
N ILE A 100 9.47 -8.08 29.31
CA ILE A 100 9.23 -7.58 30.66
C ILE A 100 9.57 -8.70 31.66
N PRO A 101 10.70 -8.61 32.38
CA PRO A 101 11.09 -9.61 33.36
C PRO A 101 9.99 -9.87 34.39
N GLY A 102 9.75 -11.15 34.71
CA GLY A 102 8.71 -11.57 35.66
C GLY A 102 7.27 -11.57 35.11
N SER A 103 7.06 -11.27 33.82
CA SER A 103 5.75 -11.30 33.16
C SER A 103 5.63 -12.41 32.10
N SER A 104 4.41 -12.73 31.68
CA SER A 104 4.16 -13.56 30.49
C SER A 104 4.17 -12.70 29.23
N GLY A 105 4.81 -13.17 28.17
CA GLY A 105 4.91 -12.44 26.90
C GLY A 105 4.09 -13.05 25.76
N THR A 106 3.14 -13.93 26.04
CA THR A 106 2.26 -14.48 25.00
C THR A 106 1.36 -13.39 24.41
N LEU A 107 1.23 -13.35 23.08
CA LEU A 107 0.25 -12.50 22.39
C LEU A 107 -1.15 -12.73 22.96
N SER A 108 -1.75 -11.69 23.52
CA SER A 108 -3.03 -11.73 24.25
C SER A 108 -4.12 -10.91 23.57
N SER A 109 -3.76 -9.88 22.80
CA SER A 109 -4.69 -9.04 22.05
C SER A 109 -4.06 -8.53 20.76
N GLU A 110 -4.90 -8.26 19.75
CA GLU A 110 -4.49 -7.64 18.50
C GLU A 110 -5.60 -6.72 17.99
N THR A 111 -5.25 -5.56 17.46
CA THR A 111 -6.18 -4.65 16.77
C THR A 111 -5.45 -4.06 15.58
N THR A 112 -6.06 -4.16 14.39
CA THR A 112 -5.45 -3.72 13.15
C THR A 112 -6.36 -2.76 12.42
N ASP A 113 -5.73 -1.85 11.69
CA ASP A 113 -6.36 -1.14 10.60
C ASP A 113 -5.42 -1.17 9.37
N TRP A 114 -5.73 -0.38 8.36
CA TRP A 114 -4.97 -0.30 7.11
C TRP A 114 -3.59 0.36 7.24
N ALA A 115 -3.30 0.99 8.37
CA ALA A 115 -2.09 1.76 8.62
C ALA A 115 -1.27 1.25 9.82
N HIS A 116 -1.82 0.45 10.73
CA HIS A 116 -1.04 -0.10 11.85
C HIS A 116 -1.60 -1.40 12.42
N ASN A 117 -0.79 -2.02 13.28
CA ASN A 117 -1.17 -3.14 14.13
C ASN A 117 -0.78 -2.83 15.60
N GLU A 118 -1.77 -2.77 16.48
CA GLU A 118 -1.59 -2.78 17.93
C GLU A 118 -1.61 -4.23 18.44
N THR A 119 -0.52 -4.68 19.05
CA THR A 119 -0.40 -6.02 19.65
C THR A 119 -0.16 -5.93 21.15
N GLY A 120 -0.87 -6.74 21.92
CA GLY A 120 -0.70 -6.87 23.37
C GLY A 120 -0.07 -8.20 23.73
N PHE A 121 0.88 -8.19 24.67
CA PHE A 121 1.57 -9.37 25.16
C PHE A 121 1.38 -9.48 26.69
N GLY A 122 0.52 -10.42 27.09
CA GLY A 122 -0.03 -10.46 28.45
C GLY A 122 -0.74 -9.15 28.82
N ASN A 123 -0.54 -8.71 30.07
CA ASN A 123 -0.98 -7.38 30.54
C ASN A 123 0.20 -6.40 30.71
N ALA A 124 1.40 -6.79 30.27
CA ALA A 124 2.64 -6.12 30.62
C ALA A 124 3.17 -5.22 29.50
N LEU A 125 2.80 -5.48 28.24
CA LEU A 125 3.42 -4.89 27.08
C LEU A 125 2.41 -4.72 25.94
N LYS A 126 2.39 -3.53 25.32
CA LYS A 126 1.72 -3.28 24.04
C LYS A 126 2.69 -2.68 23.02
N LEU A 127 2.52 -3.01 21.75
CA LEU A 127 3.31 -2.50 20.63
C LEU A 127 2.40 -1.95 19.55
N TRP A 128 2.79 -0.83 18.94
CA TRP A 128 2.21 -0.34 17.68
C TRP A 128 3.25 -0.46 16.57
N VAL A 129 2.95 -1.32 15.61
CA VAL A 129 3.74 -1.50 14.39
C VAL A 129 3.02 -0.75 13.27
N SER A 130 3.62 0.34 12.79
CA SER A 130 2.90 1.33 12.00
C SER A 130 3.48 1.52 10.60
N ARG A 131 2.58 1.82 9.65
CA ARG A 131 2.86 2.38 8.32
C ARG A 131 2.99 3.90 8.36
N LEU A 132 2.58 4.53 9.46
CA LEU A 132 2.64 5.99 9.67
C LEU A 132 4.00 6.44 10.22
N SER A 133 4.80 5.52 10.77
CA SER A 133 6.10 5.85 11.36
C SER A 133 7.13 4.75 11.07
N PRO A 134 8.40 5.09 10.80
CA PRO A 134 9.50 4.12 10.76
C PRO A 134 9.81 3.51 12.12
N ALA A 135 9.29 4.09 13.21
CA ALA A 135 9.49 3.60 14.55
C ALA A 135 8.43 2.56 14.97
N VAL A 136 8.72 1.86 16.08
CA VAL A 136 7.75 1.05 16.83
C VAL A 136 7.54 1.71 18.18
N LEU A 137 6.28 1.98 18.52
CA LEU A 137 5.89 2.44 19.85
C LEU A 137 5.67 1.23 20.77
N VAL A 138 6.20 1.33 21.98
CA VAL A 138 6.13 0.32 23.04
C VAL A 138 5.49 0.97 24.26
N GLN A 139 4.44 0.37 24.81
CA GLN A 139 3.83 0.79 26.08
C GLN A 139 4.03 -0.29 27.13
N THR A 140 4.49 0.10 28.33
CA THR A 140 4.60 -0.80 29.48
C THR A 140 4.57 -0.04 30.80
N SER A 141 3.97 -0.65 31.83
CA SER A 141 4.01 -0.16 33.21
C SER A 141 5.26 -0.61 33.97
N SER A 142 6.11 -1.44 33.36
CA SER A 142 7.35 -1.90 33.97
C SER A 142 8.35 -0.75 34.16
N ASN A 143 9.08 -0.81 35.27
CA ASN A 143 10.22 0.04 35.57
C ASN A 143 11.57 -0.59 35.17
N SER A 144 11.56 -1.81 34.60
CA SER A 144 12.77 -2.53 34.21
C SER A 144 12.58 -3.31 32.89
N PRO A 145 12.11 -2.68 31.80
CA PRO A 145 12.01 -3.36 30.51
C PRO A 145 13.39 -3.78 30.00
N ARG A 146 13.42 -4.90 29.26
CA ARG A 146 14.59 -5.39 28.55
C ARG A 146 14.39 -5.28 27.06
N LEU A 147 15.32 -4.63 26.37
CA LEU A 147 15.26 -4.43 24.92
C LEU A 147 16.33 -5.27 24.21
N PHE A 148 16.04 -5.71 22.99
CA PHE A 148 16.99 -6.37 22.08
C PHE A 148 17.63 -7.66 22.64
N THR A 149 16.87 -8.41 23.45
CA THR A 149 17.34 -9.65 24.10
C THR A 149 17.84 -10.66 23.07
N GLY A 150 18.97 -11.33 23.35
CA GLY A 150 19.61 -12.27 22.43
C GLY A 150 20.61 -11.64 21.46
N THR A 151 20.87 -10.33 21.57
CA THR A 151 21.89 -9.64 20.76
C THR A 151 22.97 -8.97 21.63
N SER A 152 24.09 -8.57 21.04
CA SER A 152 25.26 -8.07 21.78
C SER A 152 25.52 -6.58 21.55
N LEU A 153 24.56 -5.72 21.90
CA LEU A 153 24.75 -4.27 21.88
C LEU A 153 25.98 -3.87 22.70
N LYS A 154 26.81 -2.97 22.15
CA LYS A 154 28.13 -2.64 22.70
C LYS A 154 28.20 -1.24 23.26
N TYR A 155 27.51 -0.29 22.64
CA TYR A 155 27.62 1.12 23.00
C TYR A 155 26.27 1.76 23.25
N VAL A 156 26.29 2.78 24.09
CA VAL A 156 25.19 3.71 24.32
C VAL A 156 25.69 5.14 24.26
N ALA A 157 24.93 6.02 23.62
CA ALA A 157 25.14 7.46 23.68
C ALA A 157 23.88 8.16 24.20
N TYR A 158 24.07 9.22 24.98
CA TYR A 158 22.95 9.96 25.59
C TYR A 158 23.30 11.42 25.89
N PRO A 159 22.31 12.33 25.83
CA PRO A 159 22.51 13.75 26.08
C PRO A 159 22.54 14.08 27.57
N THR A 160 23.54 14.85 27.98
CA THR A 160 23.68 15.41 29.34
C THR A 160 23.80 16.93 29.27
N ALA A 161 23.81 17.61 30.42
CA ALA A 161 24.07 19.04 30.49
C ALA A 161 25.45 19.44 29.92
N GLU A 162 26.42 18.52 29.93
CA GLU A 162 27.79 18.73 29.41
C GLU A 162 27.93 18.38 27.92
N GLY A 163 26.85 17.93 27.26
CA GLY A 163 26.86 17.43 25.89
C GLY A 163 26.57 15.94 25.79
N ILE A 164 26.93 15.34 24.67
CA ILE A 164 26.69 13.91 24.41
C ILE A 164 27.75 13.06 25.11
N LYS A 165 27.32 12.11 25.95
CA LYS A 165 28.20 11.09 26.53
C LYS A 165 28.06 9.79 25.75
N VAL A 166 29.19 9.13 25.47
CA VAL A 166 29.25 7.79 24.86
C VAL A 166 29.90 6.85 25.86
N GLN A 167 29.32 5.67 26.07
CA GLN A 167 29.85 4.66 26.98
C GLN A 167 29.72 3.25 26.39
N THR A 168 30.65 2.38 26.78
CA THR A 168 30.59 0.95 26.50
C THR A 168 29.66 0.27 27.50
N LEU A 169 28.65 -0.43 26.97
CA LEU A 169 27.74 -1.25 27.74
C LEU A 169 28.50 -2.42 28.37
N ASN A 170 28.19 -2.70 29.63
CA ASN A 170 28.71 -3.83 30.38
C ASN A 170 27.65 -4.26 31.41
N THR A 171 27.94 -5.27 32.22
CA THR A 171 26.97 -5.82 33.19
C THR A 171 26.72 -4.94 34.41
N SER A 172 27.50 -3.88 34.61
CA SER A 172 27.30 -2.88 35.67
C SER A 172 26.39 -1.76 35.20
N ASP A 173 25.61 -1.21 36.12
CA ASP A 173 24.71 -0.09 35.85
C ASP A 173 25.49 1.18 35.43
N ILE A 174 25.16 1.71 34.26
CA ILE A 174 25.52 3.06 33.84
C ILE A 174 24.42 3.98 34.33
N PHE A 175 24.72 4.82 35.33
CA PHE A 175 23.75 5.78 35.84
C PHE A 175 23.58 6.95 34.87
N LEU A 176 22.32 7.20 34.49
CA LEU A 176 21.94 8.28 33.62
C LEU A 176 21.63 9.50 34.50
N SER A 177 22.66 10.30 34.80
CA SER A 177 22.47 11.61 35.44
C SER A 177 21.57 12.46 34.54
N PRO A 178 20.68 13.33 35.08
CA PRO A 178 19.46 13.74 34.40
C PRO A 178 19.68 14.04 32.93
N LEU A 179 18.93 13.34 32.08
CA LEU A 179 19.10 13.47 30.65
C LEU A 179 18.64 14.88 30.25
N ASN A 180 19.43 15.55 29.41
CA ASN A 180 19.02 16.84 28.87
C ASN A 180 17.92 16.68 27.79
N GLN A 181 17.79 15.48 27.22
CA GLN A 181 16.72 15.11 26.30
C GLN A 181 16.39 13.62 26.47
N ASN A 182 15.16 13.22 26.17
CA ASN A 182 14.65 11.89 26.50
C ASN A 182 15.01 10.82 25.47
N TRP A 183 16.27 10.69 25.08
CA TRP A 183 16.70 9.66 24.13
C TRP A 183 18.04 9.01 24.46
N LEU A 184 18.18 7.75 24.03
CA LEU A 184 19.41 6.98 24.00
C LEU A 184 19.67 6.50 22.56
N LEU A 185 20.92 6.43 22.14
CA LEU A 185 21.32 5.78 20.88
C LEU A 185 22.13 4.53 21.21
N LEU A 186 21.69 3.38 20.70
CA LEU A 186 22.31 2.07 20.94
C LEU A 186 22.85 1.50 19.63
N TRP A 187 24.03 0.88 19.64
CA TRP A 187 24.57 0.21 18.45
C TRP A 187 25.55 -0.92 18.80
N TYR A 188 25.85 -1.75 17.81
CA TYR A 188 26.68 -2.94 17.98
C TYR A 188 28.18 -2.65 17.80
N GLY A 189 28.54 -1.74 16.88
CA GLY A 189 29.93 -1.55 16.46
C GLY A 189 30.53 -2.86 15.97
N GLY A 190 31.75 -3.17 16.38
CA GLY A 190 32.42 -4.44 16.08
C GLY A 190 31.72 -5.71 16.61
N ASN A 191 30.74 -5.58 17.53
CA ASN A 191 29.94 -6.72 18.00
C ASN A 191 28.76 -7.08 17.06
N SER A 192 28.61 -6.38 15.93
CA SER A 192 27.49 -6.68 15.03
C SER A 192 27.53 -8.10 14.50
N HIS A 193 26.42 -8.81 14.58
CA HIS A 193 26.30 -10.23 14.22
C HIS A 193 25.77 -10.47 12.82
N PHE A 194 25.58 -9.42 12.01
CA PHE A 194 25.01 -9.54 10.67
C PHE A 194 25.89 -8.89 9.60
N GLN A 195 25.73 -9.38 8.36
CA GLN A 195 26.35 -8.82 7.17
C GLN A 195 25.28 -8.16 6.31
N ASP A 196 25.67 -7.18 5.50
CA ASP A 196 24.81 -6.60 4.47
C ASP A 196 25.64 -6.29 3.21
N THR A 197 24.97 -5.88 2.14
CA THR A 197 25.61 -5.40 0.91
C THR A 197 25.01 -4.07 0.45
N LYS A 198 25.73 -3.34 -0.40
CA LYS A 198 25.20 -2.15 -1.11
C LYS A 198 24.66 -2.50 -2.49
N TRP A 199 24.86 -3.74 -2.93
CA TRP A 199 24.42 -4.20 -4.24
C TRP A 199 22.97 -4.68 -4.18
N PRO A 200 22.14 -4.35 -5.18
CA PRO A 200 20.79 -4.87 -5.26
C PRO A 200 20.80 -6.40 -5.42
N LEU A 201 20.15 -7.12 -4.50
CA LEU A 201 20.05 -8.59 -4.52
C LEU A 201 19.01 -9.12 -5.54
N SER A 202 18.25 -8.23 -6.19
CA SER A 202 17.12 -8.59 -7.07
C SER A 202 17.52 -9.03 -8.48
N TYR A 203 18.81 -8.95 -8.84
CA TYR A 203 19.26 -9.38 -10.16
C TYR A 203 19.68 -10.85 -10.12
N ARG A 204 19.21 -11.65 -11.10
CA ARG A 204 19.59 -13.07 -11.31
C ARG A 204 21.11 -13.31 -11.44
N ASN A 205 21.90 -12.22 -11.49
CA ASN A 205 23.35 -12.25 -11.45
C ASN A 205 23.81 -12.06 -10.01
N THR A 206 24.47 -13.09 -9.50
CA THR A 206 24.76 -13.27 -8.09
C THR A 206 25.80 -12.27 -7.60
N VAL A 207 25.47 -11.56 -6.51
CA VAL A 207 26.40 -10.64 -5.86
C VAL A 207 27.54 -11.47 -5.23
N PRO A 208 28.82 -11.22 -5.57
CA PRO A 208 29.94 -11.93 -4.97
C PRO A 208 30.02 -11.70 -3.46
N ASP A 209 30.46 -12.71 -2.71
CA ASP A 209 30.64 -12.61 -1.24
C ASP A 209 31.61 -11.49 -0.83
N THR A 210 32.51 -11.08 -1.72
CA THR A 210 33.43 -9.95 -1.49
C THR A 210 32.73 -8.61 -1.36
N GLU A 211 31.47 -8.51 -1.78
CA GLU A 211 30.65 -7.29 -1.67
C GLU A 211 29.85 -7.23 -0.35
N ALA A 212 29.90 -8.28 0.48
CA ALA A 212 29.36 -8.24 1.83
C ALA A 212 30.28 -7.47 2.76
N TYR A 213 29.69 -6.79 3.74
CA TYR A 213 30.41 -6.16 4.84
C TYR A 213 29.67 -6.43 6.15
N GLN A 214 30.39 -6.46 7.26
CA GLN A 214 29.78 -6.48 8.60
C GLN A 214 28.98 -5.18 8.77
N GLY A 215 27.66 -5.31 8.81
CA GLY A 215 26.73 -4.19 8.89
C GLY A 215 26.53 -3.73 10.33
N ASP A 216 26.05 -2.51 10.56
CA ASP A 216 25.56 -2.05 11.86
C ASP A 216 24.34 -1.15 11.66
N THR A 217 23.46 -1.11 12.65
CA THR A 217 22.19 -0.38 12.62
C THR A 217 21.99 0.35 13.94
N PRO A 218 22.37 1.63 14.03
CA PRO A 218 22.14 2.43 15.22
C PRO A 218 20.64 2.57 15.51
N LEU A 219 20.24 2.24 16.74
CA LEU A 219 18.87 2.21 17.23
C LEU A 219 18.65 3.37 18.19
N LEU A 220 17.83 4.34 17.77
CA LEU A 220 17.37 5.42 18.62
C LEU A 220 16.23 4.90 19.50
N VAL A 221 16.32 5.15 20.80
CA VAL A 221 15.27 4.87 21.79
C VAL A 221 14.84 6.20 22.40
N VAL A 222 13.57 6.56 22.26
CA VAL A 222 12.97 7.78 22.83
C VAL A 222 12.03 7.39 23.97
N PHE A 223 11.99 8.16 25.05
CA PHE A 223 11.26 7.80 26.27
C PHE A 223 10.23 8.87 26.67
N ALA A 224 9.08 8.43 27.17
CA ALA A 224 8.17 9.32 27.88
C ALA A 224 8.77 9.76 29.22
N ASN A 225 9.19 8.79 30.03
CA ASN A 225 9.86 9.01 31.31
C ASN A 225 11.36 8.76 31.20
N GLN A 226 12.20 9.59 31.82
CA GLN A 226 13.65 9.41 31.74
C GLN A 226 14.11 8.14 32.48
N PRO A 227 14.91 7.27 31.85
CA PRO A 227 15.53 6.15 32.54
C PRO A 227 16.60 6.62 33.53
N SER A 228 16.75 5.90 34.63
CA SER A 228 17.75 6.15 35.68
C SER A 228 19.06 5.40 35.45
N SER A 229 19.01 4.22 34.83
CA SER A 229 20.22 3.47 34.46
C SER A 229 20.00 2.58 33.24
N ILE A 230 21.11 2.18 32.63
CA ILE A 230 21.16 1.16 31.58
C ILE A 230 22.35 0.22 31.80
N LYS A 231 22.19 -1.06 31.48
CA LYS A 231 23.29 -2.03 31.45
C LYS A 231 23.06 -3.11 30.41
N GLN A 232 24.13 -3.84 30.08
CA GLN A 232 24.05 -5.05 29.27
C GLN A 232 23.36 -6.17 30.06
N SER A 233 22.33 -6.77 29.47
CA SER A 233 21.63 -7.91 30.08
C SER A 233 22.44 -9.21 29.92
N ALA A 234 22.36 -10.10 30.90
CA ALA A 234 22.98 -11.43 30.85
C ALA A 234 22.37 -12.33 29.75
N GLU A 235 21.15 -12.05 29.30
CA GLU A 235 20.50 -12.72 28.17
C GLU A 235 20.80 -12.03 26.81
N GLY A 236 21.74 -11.09 26.79
CA GLY A 236 21.93 -10.15 25.69
C GLY A 236 20.94 -8.98 25.74
N GLY A 237 21.14 -8.00 24.85
CA GLY A 237 20.38 -6.75 24.82
C GLY A 237 20.76 -5.82 25.98
N VAL A 238 19.82 -4.97 26.37
CA VAL A 238 19.98 -4.01 27.47
C VAL A 238 18.84 -4.09 28.48
N ASP A 239 19.18 -4.03 29.76
CA ASP A 239 18.24 -3.75 30.84
C ASP A 239 18.20 -2.24 31.08
N ILE A 240 17.02 -1.63 31.06
CA ILE A 240 16.83 -0.20 31.30
C ILE A 240 16.02 -0.05 32.59
N SER A 241 16.54 0.70 33.55
CA SER A 241 15.86 0.95 34.83
C SER A 241 15.25 2.33 34.87
N PHE A 242 14.09 2.46 35.51
CA PHE A 242 13.38 3.71 35.72
C PHE A 242 13.04 3.86 37.21
N SER A 243 12.90 5.10 37.70
CA SER A 243 12.41 5.36 39.06
C SER A 243 10.92 5.04 39.24
N GLY A 244 10.17 4.95 38.13
CA GLY A 244 8.75 4.62 38.07
C GLY A 244 8.43 3.80 36.82
N ALA A 245 7.17 3.79 36.38
CA ALA A 245 6.80 3.16 35.11
C ALA A 245 7.50 3.86 33.93
N SER A 246 7.99 3.10 32.96
CA SER A 246 8.52 3.68 31.71
C SER A 246 7.44 4.34 30.85
N GLU A 247 6.19 3.90 30.99
CA GLU A 247 4.99 4.32 30.24
C GLU A 247 5.10 4.03 28.75
N TYR A 248 5.88 4.82 28.02
CA TYR A 248 6.12 4.67 26.59
C TYR A 248 7.60 4.74 26.25
N MET A 249 8.00 3.90 25.29
CA MET A 249 9.29 3.93 24.62
C MET A 249 9.09 3.82 23.11
N ILE A 250 9.89 4.52 22.33
CA ILE A 250 9.84 4.44 20.87
C ILE A 250 11.19 3.95 20.36
N LEU A 251 11.16 2.92 19.51
CA LEU A 251 12.34 2.33 18.91
C LEU A 251 12.40 2.74 17.45
N LEU A 252 13.53 3.25 16.96
CA LEU A 252 13.72 3.68 15.58
C LEU A 252 15.10 3.23 15.05
N PRO A 253 15.20 2.55 13.89
CA PRO A 253 16.48 2.42 13.20
C PRO A 253 16.85 3.81 12.67
N LEU A 254 17.84 4.47 13.25
CA LEU A 254 18.15 5.89 12.98
C LEU A 254 18.44 6.17 11.50
N TYR A 255 18.88 5.13 10.77
CA TYR A 255 19.18 5.19 9.34
C TYR A 255 18.19 4.42 8.46
N GLY A 256 17.07 3.97 9.03
CA GLY A 256 16.04 3.23 8.31
C GLY A 256 16.63 1.97 7.65
N ARG A 257 16.46 1.87 6.33
CA ARG A 257 16.98 0.75 5.52
C ARG A 257 18.50 0.80 5.32
N LYS A 258 19.15 1.95 5.54
CA LYS A 258 20.59 2.10 5.34
C LYS A 258 21.36 1.47 6.52
N VAL A 259 21.93 0.30 6.27
CA VAL A 259 22.89 -0.34 7.17
C VAL A 259 24.27 0.32 7.02
N LEU A 260 24.92 0.67 8.12
CA LEU A 260 26.27 1.27 8.14
C LEU A 260 27.34 0.18 8.21
N ARG A 261 28.60 0.50 7.95
CA ARG A 261 29.69 -0.44 8.20
C ARG A 261 29.97 -0.47 9.71
N ALA A 262 30.09 -1.66 10.30
CA ALA A 262 30.45 -1.80 11.72
C ALA A 262 31.77 -1.10 12.08
N SER A 263 32.73 -1.04 11.16
CA SER A 263 33.99 -0.32 11.36
C SER A 263 33.83 1.21 11.45
N GLU A 264 32.78 1.76 10.82
CA GLU A 264 32.46 3.20 10.91
C GLU A 264 31.84 3.53 12.28
N THR A 265 30.88 2.73 12.71
CA THR A 265 30.16 2.93 13.99
C THR A 265 30.99 2.55 15.20
N GLU A 266 31.98 1.65 15.07
CA GLU A 266 32.96 1.37 16.12
C GLU A 266 33.74 2.65 16.52
N GLY A 267 34.10 3.48 15.55
CA GLY A 267 34.79 4.75 15.78
C GLY A 267 33.96 5.79 16.56
N TRP A 268 32.64 5.62 16.63
CA TRP A 268 31.76 6.51 17.40
C TRP A 268 31.94 6.39 18.92
N SER A 269 32.66 5.36 19.37
CA SER A 269 33.06 5.22 20.78
C SER A 269 33.93 6.38 21.28
N GLU A 270 34.62 7.09 20.38
CA GLU A 270 35.41 8.29 20.67
C GLU A 270 34.56 9.58 20.69
N GLY A 271 33.30 9.50 20.25
CA GLY A 271 32.37 10.62 20.15
C GLY A 271 31.44 10.48 18.94
N LEU A 272 30.16 10.83 19.11
CA LEU A 272 29.21 10.81 18.00
C LEU A 272 29.48 11.94 17.00
N PRO A 273 29.48 11.65 15.69
CA PRO A 273 29.51 12.70 14.67
C PRO A 273 28.29 13.64 14.81
N ASN A 274 28.51 14.94 14.60
CA ASN A 274 27.47 15.97 14.79
C ASN A 274 26.20 15.72 13.97
N ASN A 275 26.33 15.20 12.75
CA ASN A 275 25.16 14.87 11.91
C ASN A 275 24.35 13.70 12.48
N VAL A 276 24.98 12.74 13.18
CA VAL A 276 24.27 11.64 13.87
C VAL A 276 23.51 12.21 15.07
N VAL A 277 24.14 13.11 15.83
CA VAL A 277 23.51 13.80 16.97
C VAL A 277 22.30 14.61 16.51
N GLN A 278 22.46 15.45 15.48
CA GLN A 278 21.37 16.25 14.92
C GLN A 278 20.22 15.37 14.42
N LYS A 279 20.51 14.25 13.77
CA LYS A 279 19.49 13.32 13.31
C LYS A 279 18.75 12.64 14.46
N ALA A 280 19.48 12.20 15.50
CA ALA A 280 18.88 11.61 16.69
C ALA A 280 17.99 12.61 17.43
N GLN A 281 18.42 13.86 17.56
CA GLN A 281 17.66 14.94 18.18
C GLN A 281 16.41 15.30 17.38
N TRP A 282 16.54 15.42 16.05
CA TRP A 282 15.40 15.70 15.17
C TRP A 282 14.33 14.62 15.33
N TRP A 283 14.70 13.34 15.23
CA TRP A 283 13.74 12.25 15.39
C TRP A 283 13.21 12.14 16.82
N ALA A 284 14.02 12.39 17.85
CA ALA A 284 13.54 12.40 19.23
C ALA A 284 12.46 13.45 19.47
N ASP A 285 12.61 14.63 18.87
CA ASP A 285 11.60 15.71 18.92
C ASP A 285 10.30 15.33 18.19
N HIS A 286 10.41 14.79 16.97
CA HIS A 286 9.24 14.46 16.14
C HIS A 286 8.51 13.19 16.61
N LEU A 287 9.17 12.35 17.40
CA LEU A 287 8.57 11.16 17.99
C LEU A 287 7.86 11.45 19.32
N CYS A 288 7.92 12.67 19.86
CA CYS A 288 7.11 13.05 21.01
C CYS A 288 5.60 13.07 20.71
N ALA A 289 5.20 13.15 19.45
CA ALA A 289 3.83 12.93 19.00
C ALA A 289 3.82 11.76 18.00
N TYR A 290 3.53 10.56 18.49
CA TYR A 290 3.60 9.35 17.68
C TYR A 290 2.29 9.12 16.92
N PRO A 291 2.30 9.00 15.58
CA PRO A 291 1.09 8.76 14.81
C PRO A 291 0.59 7.32 14.95
N VAL A 292 -0.65 7.15 15.38
CA VAL A 292 -1.28 5.84 15.67
C VAL A 292 -2.47 5.52 14.79
N GLY A 293 -2.95 6.45 13.97
CA GLY A 293 -4.06 6.17 13.05
C GLY A 293 -4.21 7.27 12.02
N VAL A 294 -4.89 6.92 10.92
CA VAL A 294 -5.21 7.83 9.84
C VAL A 294 -6.60 7.54 9.29
N THR A 295 -7.33 8.59 8.98
CA THR A 295 -8.57 8.52 8.20
C THR A 295 -8.43 9.40 6.97
N GLU A 296 -8.84 8.88 5.82
CA GLU A 296 -8.90 9.62 4.55
C GLU A 296 -10.35 9.98 4.21
N ASP A 297 -10.57 11.22 3.77
CA ASP A 297 -11.78 11.68 3.09
C ASP A 297 -11.45 12.02 1.63
N TYR A 298 -12.39 11.72 0.72
CA TYR A 298 -12.19 11.89 -0.72
C TYR A 298 -13.18 12.88 -1.31
N THR A 299 -12.68 13.74 -2.20
CA THR A 299 -13.52 14.60 -3.05
C THR A 299 -12.95 14.62 -4.47
N TYR A 300 -13.82 14.85 -5.45
CA TYR A 300 -13.45 14.93 -6.85
C TYR A 300 -14.20 16.10 -7.52
N ASP A 301 -13.45 17.00 -8.17
CA ASP A 301 -13.98 18.07 -9.01
C ASP A 301 -13.84 17.68 -10.49
N GLU A 302 -14.95 17.27 -11.10
CA GLU A 302 -15.02 16.89 -12.53
C GLU A 302 -14.61 18.04 -13.47
N ARG A 303 -14.84 19.31 -13.07
CA ARG A 303 -14.54 20.47 -13.93
C ARG A 303 -13.03 20.68 -14.08
N THR A 304 -12.26 20.36 -13.04
CA THR A 304 -10.80 20.49 -13.04
C THR A 304 -10.10 19.15 -13.15
N ASP A 305 -10.85 18.04 -13.18
CA ASP A 305 -10.33 16.67 -13.07
C ASP A 305 -9.35 16.58 -11.90
N THR A 306 -9.80 16.98 -10.70
CA THR A 306 -8.95 17.04 -9.51
C THR A 306 -9.54 16.16 -8.42
N ALA A 307 -8.82 15.10 -8.06
CA ALA A 307 -9.06 14.36 -6.83
C ALA A 307 -8.35 15.08 -5.67
N THR A 308 -9.07 15.34 -4.59
CA THR A 308 -8.51 15.88 -3.34
C THR A 308 -8.80 14.91 -2.21
N ILE A 309 -7.74 14.50 -1.52
CA ILE A 309 -7.76 13.58 -0.40
C ILE A 309 -7.37 14.37 0.84
N THR A 310 -8.16 14.27 1.89
CA THR A 310 -7.87 14.87 3.20
C THR A 310 -7.47 13.76 4.16
N GLU A 311 -6.30 13.90 4.77
CA GLU A 311 -5.72 12.96 5.72
C GLU A 311 -5.84 13.54 7.11
N THR A 312 -6.49 12.83 8.03
CA THR A 312 -6.54 13.20 9.46
C THR A 312 -5.77 12.18 10.28
N ILE A 313 -4.71 12.62 10.95
CA ILE A 313 -3.76 11.80 11.69
C ILE A 313 -4.06 11.90 13.18
N ASN A 314 -4.22 10.74 13.82
CA ASN A 314 -4.34 10.63 15.27
C ASN A 314 -2.97 10.38 15.90
N PHE A 315 -2.65 11.14 16.95
CA PHE A 315 -1.37 11.04 17.66
C PHE A 315 -1.55 10.64 19.12
N ILE A 316 -0.55 9.91 19.64
CA ILE A 316 -0.31 9.80 21.08
C ILE A 316 0.81 10.77 21.45
N ASN A 317 0.58 11.62 22.45
CA ASN A 317 1.61 12.48 23.01
C ASN A 317 2.44 11.68 24.02
N ILE A 318 3.74 11.60 23.77
CA ILE A 318 4.72 10.78 24.49
C ILE A 318 5.58 11.64 25.41
N CYS A 319 6.00 12.80 24.93
CA CYS A 319 6.75 13.79 25.69
C CYS A 319 6.22 15.21 25.44
N SER A 320 6.53 16.13 26.35
CA SER A 320 6.17 17.53 26.21
C SER A 320 7.09 18.25 25.22
N GLY A 321 6.53 19.18 24.45
CA GLY A 321 7.30 20.17 23.68
C GLY A 321 7.86 19.71 22.33
N GLY A 322 7.57 18.49 21.87
CA GLY A 322 8.00 18.05 20.54
C GLY A 322 7.08 18.46 19.40
N THR A 323 7.56 18.25 18.17
CA THR A 323 6.90 18.65 16.93
C THR A 323 6.00 17.53 16.38
N THR A 324 4.73 17.81 16.05
CA THR A 324 3.90 16.81 15.36
C THR A 324 4.40 16.64 13.92
N PHE A 325 4.49 15.40 13.45
CA PHE A 325 4.91 15.07 12.10
C PHE A 325 3.80 14.24 11.43
N ALA A 326 2.91 14.89 10.70
CA ALA A 326 1.86 14.21 9.93
C ALA A 326 2.49 13.49 8.74
N PRO A 327 2.57 12.16 8.73
CA PRO A 327 3.35 11.43 7.75
C PRO A 327 2.63 11.40 6.39
N ILE A 328 3.41 11.44 5.32
CA ILE A 328 2.93 11.24 3.95
C ILE A 328 3.19 9.78 3.56
N PRO A 329 2.23 9.07 2.89
CA PRO A 329 2.46 7.73 2.39
C PRO A 329 3.76 7.65 1.57
N PRO A 330 4.69 6.72 1.85
CA PRO A 330 5.96 6.63 1.12
C PRO A 330 5.80 6.51 -0.41
N MET A 331 4.79 5.78 -0.89
CA MET A 331 4.52 5.72 -2.33
C MET A 331 3.99 7.04 -2.90
N LEU A 332 3.19 7.80 -2.15
CA LEU A 332 2.81 9.16 -2.53
C LEU A 332 4.03 10.08 -2.60
N ALA A 333 4.93 9.95 -1.62
CA ALA A 333 6.17 10.71 -1.56
C ALA A 333 7.07 10.47 -2.79
N ILE A 334 7.15 9.22 -3.28
CA ILE A 334 7.85 8.88 -4.52
C ILE A 334 7.12 9.47 -5.74
N ALA A 335 5.79 9.35 -5.77
CA ALA A 335 4.99 9.75 -6.93
C ALA A 335 4.82 11.27 -7.08
N LYS A 336 5.05 12.05 -6.02
CA LYS A 336 4.67 13.47 -5.96
C LYS A 336 5.17 14.30 -7.14
N ASP A 337 6.44 14.13 -7.51
CA ASP A 337 7.10 14.93 -8.53
C ASP A 337 6.74 14.46 -9.95
N THR A 338 6.29 13.21 -10.09
CA THR A 338 5.96 12.60 -11.39
C THR A 338 4.48 12.79 -11.74
N LEU A 339 3.60 12.70 -10.75
CA LEU A 339 2.15 12.85 -10.92
C LEU A 339 1.65 14.28 -10.71
N GLY A 340 2.53 15.22 -10.32
CA GLY A 340 2.14 16.59 -10.03
C GLY A 340 1.24 16.70 -8.80
N VAL A 341 1.55 15.94 -7.75
CA VAL A 341 0.80 15.98 -6.49
C VAL A 341 1.10 17.29 -5.76
N SER A 342 0.06 17.99 -5.33
CA SER A 342 0.18 19.17 -4.46
C SER A 342 -0.29 18.86 -3.05
N PHE A 343 0.33 19.49 -2.05
CA PHE A 343 -0.02 19.36 -0.63
C PHE A 343 -0.47 20.71 -0.06
N SER A 344 -1.35 20.70 0.93
CA SER A 344 -1.81 21.90 1.63
C SER A 344 -0.76 22.53 2.56
N GLY A 345 0.34 21.81 2.85
CA GLY A 345 1.41 22.24 3.74
C GLY A 345 2.80 22.01 3.16
N ALA A 346 3.81 22.60 3.80
CA ALA A 346 5.20 22.40 3.43
C ALA A 346 5.64 20.97 3.76
N VAL A 347 6.10 20.25 2.75
CA VAL A 347 6.60 18.88 2.90
C VAL A 347 8.03 18.93 3.45
N VAL A 348 8.24 18.25 4.57
CA VAL A 348 9.53 18.11 5.25
C VAL A 348 10.06 16.69 5.05
N ASP A 349 11.37 16.57 4.83
CA ASP A 349 12.06 15.29 4.70
C ASP A 349 12.70 14.88 6.03
N GLY A 350 12.26 13.75 6.59
CA GLY A 350 12.85 13.17 7.81
C GLY A 350 14.22 12.51 7.58
N ASN A 351 14.73 12.53 6.34
CA ASN A 351 16.00 11.99 5.89
C ASN A 351 16.18 10.52 6.33
N LEU A 352 15.10 9.74 6.28
CA LEU A 352 15.07 8.36 6.71
C LEU A 352 14.51 7.49 5.58
N PRO A 353 15.38 6.75 4.85
CA PRO A 353 14.93 5.86 3.80
C PRO A 353 14.28 4.62 4.42
N THR A 354 13.10 4.25 3.92
CA THR A 354 12.41 3.01 4.29
C THR A 354 12.39 2.05 3.10
N GLU A 355 11.94 0.81 3.32
CA GLU A 355 11.74 -0.15 2.22
C GLU A 355 10.68 0.33 1.20
N PHE A 356 9.78 1.21 1.64
CA PHE A 356 8.63 1.68 0.84
C PHE A 356 8.85 3.05 0.20
N GLY A 357 9.96 3.73 0.52
CA GLY A 357 10.25 5.09 0.08
C GLY A 357 10.79 5.99 1.20
N PRO A 358 10.98 7.30 0.92
CA PRO A 358 11.44 8.26 1.91
C PRO A 358 10.36 8.51 2.97
N SER A 359 10.79 8.81 4.20
CA SER A 359 9.91 9.30 5.26
C SER A 359 9.74 10.81 5.12
N LEU A 360 8.63 11.22 4.50
CA LEU A 360 8.21 12.62 4.38
C LEU A 360 6.99 12.89 5.27
N GLY A 361 6.77 14.16 5.61
CA GLY A 361 5.62 14.57 6.40
C GLY A 361 5.41 16.08 6.39
N ILE A 362 4.39 16.53 7.13
CA ILE A 362 4.07 17.94 7.33
C ILE A 362 4.10 18.21 8.83
N GLU A 363 4.90 19.19 9.25
CA GLU A 363 5.08 19.53 10.65
C GLU A 363 3.91 20.36 11.21
N ASN A 364 3.68 20.26 12.52
CA ASN A 364 2.75 21.10 13.29
C ASN A 364 1.29 21.04 12.82
N THR A 365 0.87 19.94 12.20
CA THR A 365 -0.52 19.67 11.85
C THR A 365 -0.95 18.26 12.25
N GLN A 366 -2.26 18.07 12.34
CA GLN A 366 -2.91 16.75 12.42
C GLN A 366 -3.73 16.45 11.18
N GLU A 367 -3.91 17.45 10.30
CA GLU A 367 -4.68 17.31 9.07
C GLU A 367 -3.91 17.93 7.91
N TYR A 368 -3.93 17.28 6.76
CA TYR A 368 -3.47 17.89 5.53
C TYR A 368 -4.29 17.38 4.34
N THR A 369 -4.28 18.12 3.25
CA THR A 369 -4.82 17.64 1.99
C THR A 369 -3.73 17.44 0.96
N TRP A 370 -3.93 16.46 0.09
CA TRP A 370 -3.17 16.32 -1.12
C TRP A 370 -4.10 16.15 -2.31
N SER A 371 -3.67 16.64 -3.47
CA SER A 371 -4.49 16.60 -4.67
C SER A 371 -3.67 16.24 -5.90
N VAL A 372 -4.32 15.56 -6.83
CA VAL A 372 -3.77 15.14 -8.11
C VAL A 372 -4.81 15.41 -9.18
N SER A 373 -4.36 15.86 -10.36
CA SER A 373 -5.25 16.14 -11.48
C SER A 373 -4.89 15.33 -12.72
N GLY A 374 -5.82 15.22 -13.66
CA GLY A 374 -5.58 14.52 -14.92
C GLY A 374 -5.79 13.01 -14.81
N LEU A 375 -6.54 12.53 -13.81
CA LEU A 375 -6.79 11.11 -13.59
C LEU A 375 -7.99 10.60 -14.38
N ALA A 376 -8.95 11.46 -14.72
CA ALA A 376 -10.14 11.08 -15.51
C ALA A 376 -9.76 10.45 -16.85
N LYS A 377 -8.61 10.79 -17.43
CA LYS A 377 -8.15 10.15 -18.66
C LYS A 377 -7.90 8.64 -18.53
N TYR A 378 -7.79 8.10 -17.31
CA TYR A 378 -7.61 6.67 -17.07
C TYR A 378 -8.94 5.96 -16.78
N THR A 379 -9.97 6.66 -16.32
CA THR A 379 -11.28 6.07 -15.96
C THR A 379 -12.40 6.42 -16.92
N ASP A 380 -12.38 7.61 -17.49
CA ASP A 380 -13.50 8.21 -18.24
C ASP A 380 -13.15 8.44 -19.71
N SER A 381 -11.92 8.13 -20.12
CA SER A 381 -11.52 8.24 -21.52
C SER A 381 -12.44 7.39 -22.39
N LYS A 382 -13.20 8.05 -23.25
CA LYS A 382 -13.95 7.41 -24.32
C LYS A 382 -13.15 7.53 -25.61
N ARG A 383 -13.23 6.50 -26.45
CA ARG A 383 -12.72 6.62 -27.81
C ARG A 383 -13.53 7.72 -28.51
N VAL A 384 -12.85 8.77 -28.96
CA VAL A 384 -13.49 9.82 -29.76
C VAL A 384 -13.32 9.47 -31.23
N ILE A 385 -14.40 8.99 -31.85
CA ILE A 385 -14.43 8.78 -33.30
C ILE A 385 -14.63 10.15 -33.96
N THR A 386 -13.55 10.71 -34.50
CA THR A 386 -13.54 12.06 -35.10
C THR A 386 -14.26 12.11 -36.45
N ASN A 387 -14.63 10.97 -37.03
CA ASN A 387 -15.17 10.83 -38.40
C ASN A 387 -14.35 11.58 -39.46
N THR A 388 -13.06 11.83 -39.19
CA THR A 388 -12.14 12.48 -40.10
C THR A 388 -11.61 11.43 -41.08
N GLY A 389 -12.38 11.17 -42.13
CA GLY A 389 -12.10 10.16 -43.15
C GLY A 389 -13.23 9.12 -43.25
N GLN A 390 -13.25 8.38 -44.35
CA GLN A 390 -14.04 7.15 -44.45
C GLN A 390 -13.10 5.97 -44.22
N ALA A 391 -13.51 5.03 -43.37
CA ALA A 391 -12.80 3.76 -43.28
C ALA A 391 -12.88 3.08 -44.66
N PRO A 392 -11.80 2.44 -45.13
CA PRO A 392 -11.86 1.65 -46.35
C PRO A 392 -13.02 0.63 -46.26
N PRO A 393 -13.94 0.55 -47.25
CA PRO A 393 -15.10 -0.32 -47.18
C PRO A 393 -14.75 -1.79 -46.92
N GLU A 394 -13.58 -2.24 -47.38
CA GLU A 394 -13.07 -3.58 -47.12
C GLU A 394 -12.84 -3.85 -45.62
N LEU A 395 -12.34 -2.87 -44.85
CA LEU A 395 -12.09 -3.03 -43.41
C LEU A 395 -13.39 -2.97 -42.62
N GLU A 396 -14.37 -2.15 -43.05
CA GLU A 396 -15.70 -2.15 -42.44
C GLU A 396 -16.42 -3.50 -42.64
N GLN A 397 -16.32 -4.06 -43.85
CA GLN A 397 -16.88 -5.37 -44.18
C GLN A 397 -16.18 -6.50 -43.42
N GLU A 398 -14.85 -6.45 -43.34
CA GLU A 398 -14.06 -7.43 -42.58
C GLU A 398 -14.43 -7.39 -41.09
N LEU A 399 -14.46 -6.21 -40.46
CA LEU A 399 -14.86 -6.07 -39.06
C LEU A 399 -16.29 -6.60 -38.83
N ALA A 400 -17.25 -6.22 -39.68
CA ALA A 400 -18.62 -6.70 -39.59
C ALA A 400 -18.70 -8.23 -39.75
N SER A 401 -17.89 -8.82 -40.63
CA SER A 401 -17.81 -10.28 -40.82
C SER A 401 -17.24 -10.97 -39.59
N GLU A 402 -16.14 -10.48 -39.01
CA GLU A 402 -15.54 -11.07 -37.80
C GLU A 402 -16.48 -10.98 -36.59
N VAL A 403 -17.18 -9.86 -36.43
CA VAL A 403 -18.19 -9.71 -35.37
C VAL A 403 -19.35 -10.69 -35.57
N GLN A 404 -19.83 -10.86 -36.81
CA GLN A 404 -20.91 -11.81 -37.09
C GLN A 404 -20.52 -13.25 -36.75
N LYS A 405 -19.26 -13.66 -36.98
CA LYS A 405 -18.76 -14.98 -36.56
C LYS A 405 -18.85 -15.19 -35.04
N ILE A 406 -18.56 -14.16 -34.25
CA ILE A 406 -18.67 -14.22 -32.78
C ILE A 406 -20.14 -14.38 -32.37
N ILE A 407 -21.04 -13.60 -32.98
CA ILE A 407 -22.48 -13.68 -32.73
C ILE A 407 -23.02 -15.08 -33.08
N ASP A 408 -22.66 -15.60 -34.26
CA ASP A 408 -23.11 -16.91 -34.75
C ASP A 408 -22.58 -18.07 -33.89
N ALA A 409 -21.38 -17.93 -33.32
CA ALA A 409 -20.79 -18.92 -32.43
C ALA A 409 -21.44 -18.97 -31.04
N GLY A 410 -22.18 -17.93 -30.64
CA GLY A 410 -22.78 -17.80 -29.31
C GLY A 410 -21.76 -17.48 -28.22
N HIS A 411 -21.99 -17.99 -27.01
CA HIS A 411 -21.02 -17.87 -25.91
C HIS A 411 -19.73 -18.60 -26.29
N LEU A 412 -18.59 -17.90 -26.28
CA LEU A 412 -17.29 -18.50 -26.60
C LEU A 412 -16.56 -18.92 -25.33
N ALA A 413 -16.03 -20.13 -25.33
CA ALA A 413 -15.26 -20.63 -24.20
C ALA A 413 -14.01 -19.77 -23.93
N PRO A 414 -13.58 -19.66 -22.65
CA PRO A 414 -12.33 -19.02 -22.29
C PRO A 414 -11.15 -19.57 -23.09
N TRP A 415 -10.24 -18.70 -23.49
CA TRP A 415 -9.09 -19.05 -24.33
C TRP A 415 -7.86 -19.33 -23.50
N ILE A 416 -7.27 -20.51 -23.68
CA ILE A 416 -5.98 -20.86 -23.07
C ILE A 416 -4.91 -20.64 -24.12
N PHE A 417 -4.06 -19.62 -23.91
CA PHE A 417 -2.93 -19.37 -24.79
C PHE A 417 -1.71 -20.18 -24.32
N LEU A 418 -1.24 -21.11 -25.15
CA LEU A 418 -0.10 -21.97 -24.87
C LEU A 418 1.18 -21.44 -25.52
N ASP A 419 1.71 -20.31 -25.06
CA ASP A 419 3.08 -19.92 -25.43
C ASP A 419 4.13 -20.62 -24.54
N GLN A 420 3.76 -21.05 -23.33
CA GLN A 420 4.60 -21.84 -22.42
C GLN A 420 3.77 -22.83 -21.59
N ILE A 421 3.80 -24.12 -21.96
CA ILE A 421 3.14 -25.18 -21.18
C ILE A 421 3.78 -25.23 -19.77
N PRO A 422 3.00 -25.13 -18.69
CA PRO A 422 3.50 -25.38 -17.34
C PRO A 422 3.94 -26.83 -17.25
N SER A 423 5.22 -27.10 -17.02
CA SER A 423 5.65 -28.45 -16.64
C SER A 423 5.32 -28.77 -15.18
N SER A 424 5.00 -27.76 -14.35
CA SER A 424 4.49 -27.92 -12.98
C SER A 424 3.96 -26.60 -12.39
N CYS A 425 2.93 -26.68 -11.55
CA CYS A 425 2.29 -25.56 -10.83
C CYS A 425 3.19 -24.80 -9.82
N GLY A 426 4.47 -25.16 -9.69
CA GLY A 426 5.42 -24.49 -8.78
C GLY A 426 6.79 -24.18 -9.39
N GLY A 427 6.97 -24.46 -10.68
CA GLY A 427 8.29 -24.51 -11.32
C GLY A 427 8.78 -23.20 -11.93
N GLY A 428 8.39 -22.01 -11.45
CA GLY A 428 8.98 -20.71 -11.84
C GLY A 428 8.99 -20.29 -13.33
N TYR A 429 8.57 -21.17 -14.24
CA TYR A 429 8.65 -21.02 -15.69
C TYR A 429 7.44 -21.69 -16.33
N GLY A 430 6.64 -20.90 -17.05
CA GLY A 430 5.47 -21.34 -17.80
C GLY A 430 4.15 -21.19 -17.05
N GLY A 431 3.59 -19.99 -17.06
CA GLY A 431 2.16 -19.79 -16.83
C GLY A 431 1.52 -19.56 -18.19
N GLY A 432 0.63 -20.44 -18.64
CA GLY A 432 -0.24 -20.11 -19.75
C GLY A 432 -1.27 -19.09 -19.28
N ASP A 433 -1.48 -18.04 -20.06
CA ASP A 433 -2.50 -17.03 -19.75
C ASP A 433 -3.87 -17.54 -20.17
N LEU A 434 -4.84 -17.38 -19.27
CA LEU A 434 -6.25 -17.63 -19.53
C LEU A 434 -6.90 -16.29 -19.88
N TYR A 435 -7.48 -16.18 -21.06
CA TYR A 435 -8.18 -14.98 -21.52
C TYR A 435 -9.68 -15.25 -21.57
N TRP A 436 -10.50 -14.22 -21.35
CA TRP A 436 -11.95 -14.29 -21.48
C TRP A 436 -12.63 -15.26 -20.49
N ASP A 437 -11.96 -15.62 -19.39
CA ASP A 437 -12.61 -16.33 -18.29
C ASP A 437 -13.45 -15.40 -17.44
N ASN A 438 -13.16 -14.11 -17.42
CA ASN A 438 -14.04 -13.12 -16.81
C ASN A 438 -15.16 -12.74 -17.79
N PRO A 439 -16.46 -12.87 -17.43
CA PRO A 439 -17.55 -12.43 -18.31
C PRO A 439 -17.48 -10.94 -18.70
N ALA A 440 -16.80 -10.12 -17.89
CA ALA A 440 -16.58 -8.71 -18.20
C ALA A 440 -15.73 -8.49 -19.46
N ASP A 441 -14.80 -9.40 -19.78
CA ASP A 441 -13.89 -9.24 -20.92
C ASP A 441 -14.67 -9.18 -22.24
N ILE A 442 -15.55 -10.17 -22.47
CA ILE A 442 -16.37 -10.26 -23.69
C ILE A 442 -17.23 -9.01 -23.82
N ILE A 443 -17.89 -8.62 -22.72
CA ILE A 443 -18.77 -7.45 -22.71
C ILE A 443 -18.00 -6.17 -22.99
N TYR A 444 -16.86 -5.96 -22.33
CA TYR A 444 -16.04 -4.77 -22.52
C TYR A 444 -15.54 -4.64 -23.97
N HIS A 445 -14.84 -5.65 -24.46
CA HIS A 445 -14.19 -5.57 -25.77
C HIS A 445 -15.19 -5.49 -26.92
N LEU A 446 -16.30 -6.22 -26.86
CA LEU A 446 -17.35 -6.12 -27.87
C LEU A 446 -18.12 -4.80 -27.78
N SER A 447 -18.26 -4.21 -26.59
CA SER A 447 -18.85 -2.87 -26.47
C SER A 447 -17.97 -1.82 -27.14
N GLU A 448 -16.65 -1.89 -26.95
CA GLU A 448 -15.68 -1.01 -27.62
C GLU A 448 -15.65 -1.22 -29.14
N ILE A 449 -15.82 -2.45 -29.62
CA ILE A 449 -15.93 -2.75 -31.06
C ILE A 449 -17.22 -2.19 -31.67
N ALA A 450 -18.33 -2.20 -30.92
CA ALA A 450 -19.62 -1.74 -31.41
C ALA A 450 -19.62 -0.27 -31.86
N GLU A 451 -18.78 0.58 -31.26
CA GLU A 451 -18.61 1.97 -31.68
C GLU A 451 -18.01 2.11 -33.08
N ALA A 452 -17.15 1.16 -33.48
CA ALA A 452 -16.51 1.15 -34.79
C ALA A 452 -17.37 0.49 -35.89
N LEU A 453 -18.45 -0.20 -35.53
CA LEU A 453 -19.38 -0.77 -36.50
C LEU A 453 -20.31 0.30 -37.07
N PRO A 454 -20.57 0.27 -38.40
CA PRO A 454 -21.59 1.12 -38.99
C PRO A 454 -22.97 0.77 -38.40
N ASP A 455 -23.83 1.77 -38.28
CA ASP A 455 -25.21 1.55 -37.86
C ASP A 455 -25.91 0.62 -38.85
N GLY A 456 -26.63 -0.39 -38.33
CA GLY A 456 -27.30 -1.37 -39.17
C GLY A 456 -27.48 -2.72 -38.48
N THR A 457 -27.73 -3.75 -39.29
CA THR A 457 -28.11 -5.08 -38.82
C THR A 457 -27.05 -5.73 -37.93
N VAL A 458 -25.77 -5.69 -38.30
CA VAL A 458 -24.69 -6.35 -37.53
C VAL A 458 -24.52 -5.70 -36.16
N LYS A 459 -24.51 -4.37 -36.06
CA LYS A 459 -24.43 -3.65 -34.79
C LYS A 459 -25.63 -3.93 -33.89
N ASN A 460 -26.85 -3.96 -34.45
CA ASN A 460 -28.06 -4.33 -33.71
C ASN A 460 -28.01 -5.78 -33.21
N ASN A 461 -27.51 -6.70 -34.03
CA ASN A 461 -27.31 -8.09 -33.64
C ASN A 461 -26.28 -8.21 -32.52
N LEU A 462 -25.17 -7.44 -32.58
CA LEU A 462 -24.16 -7.40 -31.53
C LEU A 462 -24.73 -6.89 -30.21
N ILE A 463 -25.53 -5.82 -30.24
CA ILE A 463 -26.21 -5.29 -29.05
C ILE A 463 -27.14 -6.35 -28.44
N ASN A 464 -27.90 -7.07 -29.25
CA ASN A 464 -28.77 -8.15 -28.77
C ASN A 464 -27.97 -9.32 -28.20
N TYR A 465 -26.85 -9.67 -28.84
CA TYR A 465 -25.90 -10.66 -28.34
C TYR A 465 -25.37 -10.26 -26.96
N LEU A 466 -24.87 -9.03 -26.79
CA LEU A 466 -24.36 -8.51 -25.52
C LEU A 466 -25.40 -8.55 -24.40
N LYS A 467 -26.66 -8.23 -24.71
CA LYS A 467 -27.78 -8.35 -23.75
C LYS A 467 -28.01 -9.80 -23.32
N SER A 468 -28.00 -10.72 -24.27
CA SER A 468 -28.12 -12.16 -23.99
C SER A 468 -26.93 -12.67 -23.16
N GLU A 469 -25.71 -12.26 -23.53
CA GLU A 469 -24.47 -12.66 -22.87
C GLU A 469 -24.45 -12.20 -21.42
N ARG A 470 -24.75 -10.92 -21.16
CA ARG A 470 -24.87 -10.40 -19.80
C ARG A 470 -25.97 -11.11 -19.00
N SER A 471 -27.10 -11.42 -19.63
CA SER A 471 -28.19 -12.12 -18.94
C SER A 471 -27.80 -13.55 -18.52
N ALA A 472 -26.99 -14.24 -19.32
CA ALA A 472 -26.51 -15.59 -19.02
C ALA A 472 -25.32 -15.56 -18.05
N TYR A 473 -24.44 -14.57 -18.20
CA TYR A 473 -23.19 -14.44 -17.45
C TYR A 473 -23.04 -13.05 -16.83
N PRO A 474 -23.86 -12.68 -15.82
CA PRO A 474 -23.83 -11.34 -15.22
C PRO A 474 -22.47 -11.04 -14.57
N PRO A 475 -21.67 -10.09 -15.09
CA PRO A 475 -20.34 -9.79 -14.55
C PRO A 475 -20.35 -9.30 -13.11
N GLU A 476 -21.47 -8.74 -12.65
CA GLU A 476 -21.64 -8.31 -11.27
C GLU A 476 -21.79 -9.46 -10.26
N ASP A 477 -22.05 -10.69 -10.73
CA ASP A 477 -22.27 -11.88 -9.91
C ASP A 477 -21.29 -13.01 -10.23
N ILE A 478 -20.82 -13.06 -11.48
CA ILE A 478 -19.91 -14.08 -11.98
C ILE A 478 -18.55 -13.44 -12.21
N HIS A 479 -17.55 -14.02 -11.56
CA HIS A 479 -16.17 -13.60 -11.69
C HIS A 479 -15.34 -14.54 -12.56
N ARG A 480 -15.89 -15.70 -12.92
CA ARG A 480 -15.23 -16.66 -13.80
C ARG A 480 -16.25 -17.55 -14.50
N ILE A 481 -15.96 -17.84 -15.75
CA ILE A 481 -16.62 -18.82 -16.59
C ILE A 481 -15.76 -20.08 -16.60
N HIS A 482 -16.40 -21.25 -16.67
CA HIS A 482 -15.66 -22.50 -16.78
C HIS A 482 -14.94 -22.57 -18.13
N ILE A 483 -13.70 -23.05 -18.16
CA ILE A 483 -12.87 -23.07 -19.39
C ILE A 483 -13.44 -23.91 -20.54
N PHE A 484 -14.45 -24.74 -20.27
CA PHE A 484 -15.16 -25.57 -21.25
C PHE A 484 -16.62 -25.14 -21.47
N ASP A 485 -17.09 -24.09 -20.79
CA ASP A 485 -18.41 -23.55 -21.05
C ASP A 485 -18.35 -22.68 -22.31
N GLY A 486 -19.22 -22.94 -23.29
CA GLY A 486 -19.25 -22.23 -24.58
C GLY A 486 -18.58 -22.93 -25.76
N THR A 487 -18.71 -22.31 -26.93
CA THR A 487 -18.15 -22.74 -28.21
C THR A 487 -16.64 -22.52 -28.24
N ARG A 488 -15.88 -23.53 -28.65
CA ARG A 488 -14.41 -23.48 -28.70
C ARG A 488 -13.92 -22.52 -29.79
N ARG A 489 -12.89 -21.73 -29.50
CA ARG A 489 -12.31 -20.70 -30.39
C ARG A 489 -11.41 -21.26 -31.52
N GLY A 490 -11.75 -22.43 -32.07
CA GLY A 490 -11.04 -23.05 -33.19
C GLY A 490 -9.66 -23.64 -32.84
N ASP A 491 -8.81 -23.78 -33.86
CA ASP A 491 -7.56 -24.57 -33.83
C ASP A 491 -6.47 -24.02 -32.90
N PHE A 492 -6.60 -22.77 -32.45
CA PHE A 492 -5.65 -22.12 -31.53
C PHE A 492 -6.00 -22.32 -30.06
N SER A 493 -7.09 -23.02 -29.76
CA SER A 493 -7.42 -23.39 -28.39
C SER A 493 -7.05 -24.85 -28.14
N TYR A 494 -6.09 -25.05 -27.24
CA TYR A 494 -5.75 -26.40 -26.79
C TYR A 494 -6.71 -26.84 -25.70
N TYR A 495 -7.57 -27.79 -26.04
CA TYR A 495 -8.46 -28.46 -25.09
C TYR A 495 -8.28 -29.97 -25.24
N GLY A 496 -8.16 -30.69 -24.12
CA GLY A 496 -7.92 -32.13 -24.13
C GLY A 496 -6.61 -32.56 -23.42
N GLY A 497 -6.62 -33.77 -22.88
CA GLY A 497 -5.40 -34.46 -22.41
C GLY A 497 -4.89 -33.96 -21.05
N PRO A 498 -3.56 -33.95 -20.82
CA PRO A 498 -2.99 -33.58 -19.52
C PRO A 498 -3.31 -32.15 -19.07
N ILE A 499 -3.59 -31.24 -20.01
CA ILE A 499 -3.93 -29.83 -19.70
C ILE A 499 -5.25 -29.76 -18.95
N ASP A 500 -6.28 -30.50 -19.38
CA ASP A 500 -7.55 -30.59 -18.66
C ASP A 500 -7.32 -31.13 -17.23
N TYR A 501 -6.46 -32.16 -17.10
CA TYR A 501 -6.08 -32.72 -15.80
C TYR A 501 -5.45 -31.66 -14.87
N TYR A 502 -4.48 -30.88 -15.36
CA TYR A 502 -3.80 -29.85 -14.56
C TYR A 502 -4.71 -28.70 -14.15
N TRP A 503 -5.69 -28.34 -14.99
CA TRP A 503 -6.62 -27.25 -14.70
C TRP A 503 -7.86 -27.70 -13.91
N GLU A 504 -8.31 -28.96 -13.98
CA GLU A 504 -9.54 -29.42 -13.32
C GLU A 504 -9.33 -30.25 -12.05
N THR A 505 -8.38 -31.20 -12.01
CA THR A 505 -8.52 -32.40 -11.16
C THR A 505 -7.93 -32.31 -9.74
N GLY A 506 -7.63 -31.11 -9.23
CA GLY A 506 -7.46 -30.89 -7.79
C GLY A 506 -6.12 -31.25 -7.15
N THR A 507 -5.16 -31.85 -7.85
CA THR A 507 -3.74 -31.83 -7.39
C THR A 507 -3.07 -30.47 -7.62
N GLY A 508 -3.72 -29.60 -8.40
CA GLY A 508 -3.32 -28.22 -8.70
C GLY A 508 -4.20 -27.17 -8.02
N GLU A 509 -4.67 -27.39 -6.77
CA GLU A 509 -5.32 -26.33 -5.97
C GLU A 509 -4.43 -25.07 -5.96
N GLU A 510 -3.11 -25.24 -5.93
CA GLU A 510 -2.11 -24.19 -6.06
C GLU A 510 -2.20 -23.43 -7.41
N CYS A 511 -2.29 -24.14 -8.55
CA CYS A 511 -2.49 -23.51 -9.86
C CYS A 511 -3.81 -22.75 -9.94
N GLN A 512 -4.92 -23.38 -9.51
CA GLN A 512 -6.22 -22.72 -9.51
C GLN A 512 -6.23 -21.50 -8.58
N ASN A 513 -5.51 -21.56 -7.46
CA ASN A 513 -5.39 -20.45 -6.51
C ASN A 513 -4.51 -19.30 -6.98
N ILE A 514 -3.65 -19.50 -7.97
CA ILE A 514 -2.73 -18.47 -8.50
C ILE A 514 -3.32 -17.77 -9.72
N TYR A 515 -3.93 -18.52 -10.65
CA TYR A 515 -4.27 -17.98 -11.98
C TYR A 515 -5.74 -17.58 -12.14
N ARG A 516 -6.64 -18.02 -11.24
CA ARG A 516 -8.08 -17.77 -11.36
C ARG A 516 -8.52 -16.61 -10.50
N LEU A 517 -9.40 -15.79 -11.07
CA LEU A 517 -10.21 -14.84 -10.30
C LEU A 517 -10.99 -15.61 -9.22
N LYS A 518 -11.01 -15.07 -8.01
CA LYS A 518 -11.72 -15.69 -6.85
C LYS A 518 -13.01 -14.97 -6.49
N ARG A 519 -13.26 -13.83 -7.13
CA ARG A 519 -14.35 -12.88 -6.82
C ARG A 519 -14.45 -11.83 -7.91
N VAL A 520 -15.58 -11.12 -7.96
CA VAL A 520 -15.85 -10.07 -8.95
C VAL A 520 -14.92 -8.88 -8.70
N PRO A 521 -14.05 -8.48 -9.65
CA PRO A 521 -13.19 -7.31 -9.53
C PRO A 521 -13.91 -6.02 -9.92
N LEU A 522 -13.34 -4.85 -9.59
CA LEU A 522 -13.87 -3.55 -10.00
C LEU A 522 -13.97 -3.38 -11.51
N TYR A 523 -13.05 -4.00 -12.26
CA TYR A 523 -13.06 -4.03 -13.72
C TYR A 523 -14.41 -4.49 -14.30
N ASN A 524 -15.13 -5.40 -13.62
CA ASN A 524 -16.43 -5.86 -14.10
C ASN A 524 -17.46 -4.74 -14.17
N PHE A 525 -17.40 -3.79 -13.23
CA PHE A 525 -18.30 -2.63 -13.22
C PHE A 525 -17.88 -1.57 -14.25
N TYR A 526 -16.59 -1.50 -14.58
CA TYR A 526 -16.11 -0.70 -15.70
C TYR A 526 -16.58 -1.26 -17.05
N ALA A 527 -16.52 -2.58 -17.25
CA ALA A 527 -17.11 -3.22 -18.44
C ALA A 527 -18.62 -2.97 -18.54
N LEU A 528 -19.32 -3.05 -17.40
CA LEU A 528 -20.75 -2.78 -17.35
C LEU A 528 -21.09 -1.32 -17.67
N SER A 529 -20.27 -0.35 -17.27
CA SER A 529 -20.53 1.06 -17.64
C SER A 529 -20.52 1.24 -19.16
N ARG A 530 -19.55 0.63 -19.87
CA ARG A 530 -19.50 0.60 -21.34
C ARG A 530 -20.72 -0.06 -21.96
N TYR A 531 -21.15 -1.17 -21.39
CA TYR A 531 -22.37 -1.87 -21.81
C TYR A 531 -23.61 -0.98 -21.69
N TYR A 532 -23.81 -0.27 -20.57
CA TYR A 532 -24.99 0.58 -20.37
C TYR A 532 -24.96 1.81 -21.26
N ASP A 533 -23.78 2.41 -21.49
CA ASP A 533 -23.58 3.49 -22.44
C ASP A 533 -23.98 3.05 -23.87
N LEU A 534 -23.54 1.86 -24.29
CA LEU A 534 -23.83 1.31 -25.62
C LEU A 534 -25.31 0.93 -25.79
N THR A 535 -25.90 0.27 -24.79
CA THR A 535 -27.25 -0.30 -24.90
C THR A 535 -28.37 0.69 -24.58
N GLY A 536 -28.06 1.78 -23.86
CA GLY A 536 -29.04 2.74 -23.37
C GLY A 536 -30.01 2.17 -22.32
N GLU A 537 -29.71 1.00 -21.75
CA GLU A 537 -30.54 0.38 -20.70
C GLU A 537 -30.46 1.19 -19.40
N ALA A 538 -31.55 1.20 -18.63
CA ALA A 538 -31.53 1.81 -17.31
C ALA A 538 -30.66 0.96 -16.36
N LEU A 539 -29.80 1.62 -15.59
CA LEU A 539 -28.97 0.98 -14.57
C LEU A 539 -29.85 0.31 -13.50
N PRO A 540 -29.68 -1.01 -13.23
CA PRO A 540 -30.39 -1.68 -12.15
C PRO A 540 -30.08 -1.05 -10.79
N PRO A 541 -31.09 -0.82 -9.92
CA PRO A 541 -30.88 -0.13 -8.66
C PRO A 541 -29.84 -0.76 -7.73
N ASN A 542 -29.64 -2.08 -7.79
CA ASN A 542 -28.69 -2.81 -6.95
C ASN A 542 -27.26 -2.84 -7.51
N LEU A 543 -27.06 -2.49 -8.79
CA LEU A 543 -25.76 -2.65 -9.45
C LEU A 543 -24.70 -1.73 -8.83
N LEU A 544 -25.08 -0.48 -8.57
CA LEU A 544 -24.21 0.49 -7.90
C LEU A 544 -23.83 0.02 -6.48
N GLN A 545 -24.75 -0.63 -5.77
CA GLN A 545 -24.44 -1.17 -4.44
C GLN A 545 -23.41 -2.30 -4.53
N LYS A 546 -23.55 -3.22 -5.49
CA LYS A 546 -22.54 -4.27 -5.72
C LYS A 546 -21.17 -3.69 -6.06
N ALA A 547 -21.12 -2.64 -6.87
CA ALA A 547 -19.87 -1.94 -7.20
C ALA A 547 -19.22 -1.36 -5.93
N LYS A 548 -20.02 -0.72 -5.06
CA LYS A 548 -19.57 -0.19 -3.77
C LYS A 548 -19.09 -1.32 -2.84
N ASP A 549 -19.80 -2.44 -2.76
CA ASP A 549 -19.41 -3.57 -1.92
C ASP A 549 -18.07 -4.18 -2.38
N VAL A 550 -17.85 -4.26 -3.70
CA VAL A 550 -16.57 -4.69 -4.29
C VAL A 550 -15.47 -3.67 -4.01
N LEU A 551 -15.73 -2.38 -4.17
CA LEU A 551 -14.80 -1.31 -3.83
C LEU A 551 -14.40 -1.37 -2.34
N ASP A 552 -15.37 -1.40 -1.43
CA ASP A 552 -15.14 -1.44 0.01
C ASP A 552 -14.33 -2.69 0.41
N ARG A 553 -14.65 -3.85 -0.20
CA ARG A 553 -13.88 -5.08 -0.01
C ARG A 553 -12.44 -4.92 -0.47
N ASP A 554 -12.21 -4.31 -1.62
CA ASP A 554 -10.87 -4.20 -2.18
C ASP A 554 -10.05 -3.10 -1.48
N MET A 555 -10.71 -2.05 -0.98
CA MET A 555 -10.11 -0.97 -0.19
C MET A 555 -9.72 -1.42 1.23
N ARG A 556 -10.49 -2.33 1.86
CA ARG A 556 -10.12 -2.96 3.15
C ARG A 556 -8.75 -3.65 3.14
N GLU A 557 -8.27 -3.97 1.95
CA GLU A 557 -7.06 -4.77 1.77
C GLU A 557 -5.93 -3.95 1.18
N ARG A 558 -6.10 -2.62 1.13
CA ARG A 558 -5.05 -1.69 0.77
C ARG A 558 -4.22 -1.33 1.98
N ASP A 559 -2.93 -1.24 1.73
CA ASP A 559 -1.92 -0.77 2.66
C ASP A 559 -1.73 0.73 2.46
N TRP A 560 -1.90 1.53 3.52
CA TRP A 560 -1.80 2.99 3.45
C TRP A 560 -0.47 3.46 2.87
N ALA A 561 0.66 2.86 3.29
CA ALA A 561 2.00 3.31 2.88
C ALA A 561 2.31 3.04 1.40
N THR A 562 1.86 1.90 0.88
CA THR A 562 2.18 1.46 -0.47
C THR A 562 1.09 1.78 -1.48
N PHE A 563 -0.11 2.13 -1.03
CA PHE A 563 -1.34 2.19 -1.84
C PHE A 563 -1.67 0.90 -2.58
N HIS A 564 -0.92 -0.17 -2.34
CA HIS A 564 -1.08 -1.47 -2.96
C HIS A 564 -1.81 -2.41 -2.01
N TRP A 565 -2.22 -3.57 -2.51
CA TRP A 565 -2.88 -4.55 -1.67
C TRP A 565 -1.89 -5.32 -0.79
N PHE A 566 -2.33 -5.73 0.39
CA PHE A 566 -1.55 -6.57 1.28
C PHE A 566 -1.16 -7.90 0.60
N LYS A 567 0.00 -8.44 0.97
CA LYS A 567 0.50 -9.69 0.42
C LYS A 567 -0.50 -10.83 0.65
N GLY A 568 -0.87 -11.53 -0.41
CA GLY A 568 -1.85 -12.62 -0.36
C GLY A 568 -3.28 -12.17 -0.65
N PHE A 569 -3.55 -10.87 -0.71
CA PHE A 569 -4.78 -10.37 -1.30
C PHE A 569 -4.81 -10.77 -2.77
N GLY A 570 -5.67 -11.74 -3.05
CA GLY A 570 -5.97 -12.22 -4.39
C GLY A 570 -4.99 -13.22 -5.00
N ASN A 571 -3.73 -13.36 -4.55
CA ASN A 571 -2.67 -14.07 -5.33
C ASN A 571 -2.64 -13.65 -6.81
N PHE A 572 -3.18 -12.47 -7.13
CA PHE A 572 -3.14 -11.91 -8.45
C PHE A 572 -1.69 -11.55 -8.70
N ARG A 573 -1.03 -12.26 -9.62
CA ARG A 573 -0.21 -11.50 -10.55
C ARG A 573 -1.22 -10.64 -11.30
N PRO A 574 -1.22 -9.30 -11.14
CA PRO A 574 -2.08 -8.46 -11.96
C PRO A 574 -1.81 -8.89 -13.40
N ARG A 575 -2.81 -9.42 -14.10
CA ARG A 575 -2.67 -9.58 -15.55
C ARG A 575 -2.38 -8.17 -16.08
N GLY A 576 -1.55 -8.04 -17.12
CA GLY A 576 -1.19 -6.72 -17.67
C GLY A 576 -2.41 -5.87 -18.09
N ASP A 577 -3.57 -6.51 -18.15
CA ASP A 577 -4.85 -6.00 -18.59
C ASP A 577 -5.66 -5.37 -17.44
N GLU A 578 -5.44 -5.77 -16.18
CA GLU A 578 -6.15 -5.24 -15.00
C GLU A 578 -5.49 -3.99 -14.40
N VAL A 579 -4.28 -3.64 -14.87
CA VAL A 579 -3.56 -2.42 -14.46
C VAL A 579 -3.96 -1.22 -15.34
N ARG A 580 -4.82 -1.41 -16.35
CA ARG A 580 -5.25 -0.36 -17.28
C ARG A 580 -6.53 0.33 -16.87
#